data_AF-A0A2J8RFB6-F1
#
_entry.id   AF-A0A2J8RFB6-F1
#
_cell.length_a   1.000
_cell.length_b   1.000
_cell.length_c   1.000
_cell.angle_alpha   90.00
_cell.angle_beta   90.00
_cell.angle_gamma   90.00
#
_symmetry.space_group_name_H-M   'P 1'
#
loop_
_entity.id
_entity.type
_entity.pdbx_description
1 polymer ?
#
loop_
_entity_poly.entity_id
_entity_poly.type
_entity_poly.pdbx_seq_one_letter_code
_entity_poly.pdbx_strand_id
1 'polypeptide(L)'
;MSSSGTKDKPELQFPFLQDEDTVATLQECKTLFILRGLPGSGKSTLARVIVDKYRDGTKMVSADAYKITPGARGAFSEEYKRLDEDLAAYCRRRDIRILVLDDTNHERERLEQLFEMADQYQYQVVLVEPKTAWRLDCAQLKEK
;
A
#
# COMPACT_ATOMS: atom_id res chain seq x y z
N MET A 1 -0.86 24.33 17.28
CA MET A 1 0.46 24.03 16.69
C MET A 1 0.91 22.67 17.20
N SER A 2 0.71 21.59 16.43
CA SER A 2 1.22 20.25 16.78
C SER A 2 1.49 19.46 15.51
N SER A 3 2.65 19.68 14.88
CA SER A 3 3.10 18.93 13.70
C SER A 3 4.45 18.25 13.96
N SER A 4 4.62 17.63 15.13
CA SER A 4 5.83 16.88 15.49
C SER A 4 5.71 15.35 15.29
N GLY A 5 4.56 14.85 14.84
CA GLY A 5 4.23 13.41 14.92
C GLY A 5 5.03 12.46 14.01
N THR A 6 5.69 12.96 12.96
CA THR A 6 6.37 12.13 11.95
C THR A 6 7.89 12.29 11.90
N LYS A 7 8.47 13.31 12.55
CA LYS A 7 9.94 13.51 12.55
C LYS A 7 10.68 12.60 13.53
N ASP A 8 10.01 12.10 14.57
CA ASP A 8 10.62 11.26 15.63
C ASP A 8 10.51 9.74 15.39
N LYS A 9 9.86 9.30 14.30
CA LYS A 9 9.64 7.88 14.01
C LYS A 9 10.53 7.41 12.86
N PRO A 10 11.69 6.76 13.13
CA PRO A 10 12.57 6.27 12.07
C PRO A 10 11.86 5.34 11.08
N GLU A 11 10.85 4.61 11.54
CA GLU A 11 10.04 3.71 10.72
C GLU A 11 9.13 4.41 9.69
N LEU A 12 8.94 5.74 9.78
CA LEU A 12 8.15 6.57 8.87
C LEU A 12 9.00 7.56 8.06
N GLN A 13 10.33 7.43 8.08
CA GLN A 13 11.23 8.28 7.30
C GLN A 13 11.25 7.86 5.83
N PHE A 14 10.26 8.33 5.07
CA PHE A 14 10.16 8.12 3.63
C PHE A 14 10.12 9.46 2.88
N PRO A 15 10.84 9.60 1.74
CA PRO A 15 10.80 10.80 0.92
C PRO A 15 9.37 11.18 0.51
N PHE A 16 8.56 10.19 0.12
CA PHE A 16 7.14 10.38 -0.22
C PHE A 16 6.24 10.82 0.95
N LEU A 17 6.77 11.02 2.16
CA LEU A 17 6.04 11.60 3.30
C LEU A 17 6.65 12.93 3.77
N GLN A 18 7.95 13.12 3.59
CA GLN A 18 8.72 14.21 4.20
C GLN A 18 9.21 15.25 3.20
N ASP A 19 9.57 14.81 1.99
CA ASP A 19 10.11 15.67 0.95
C ASP A 19 8.97 16.29 0.13
N GLU A 20 8.85 17.62 0.16
CA GLU A 20 7.72 18.33 -0.44
C GLU A 20 7.70 18.18 -1.97
N ASP A 21 8.88 18.20 -2.62
CA ASP A 21 9.00 18.03 -4.06
C ASP A 21 8.57 16.63 -4.51
N THR A 22 8.98 15.60 -3.77
CA THR A 22 8.55 14.21 -4.00
C THR A 22 7.04 14.08 -3.81
N VAL A 23 6.48 14.66 -2.73
CA VAL A 23 5.04 14.61 -2.46
C VAL A 23 4.25 15.30 -3.57
N ALA A 24 4.66 16.48 -4.00
CA ALA A 24 4.03 17.21 -5.10
C ALA A 24 4.07 16.41 -6.40
N THR A 25 5.23 15.84 -6.74
CA THR A 25 5.39 14.99 -7.94
C THR A 25 4.45 13.79 -7.93
N LEU A 26 4.34 13.10 -6.79
CA LEU A 26 3.45 11.94 -6.64
C LEU A 26 1.97 12.35 -6.64
N GLN A 27 1.61 13.54 -6.16
CA GLN A 27 0.23 14.07 -6.24
C GLN A 27 -0.19 14.47 -7.66
N GLU A 28 0.76 14.90 -8.48
CA GLU A 28 0.52 15.22 -9.89
C GLU A 28 0.44 13.96 -10.76
N CYS A 29 1.23 12.96 -10.42
CA CYS A 29 1.23 11.66 -11.08
C CYS A 29 0.09 10.75 -10.57
N LYS A 30 -0.32 9.78 -11.38
CA LYS A 30 -1.09 8.64 -10.88
C LYS A 30 -0.10 7.69 -10.21
N THR A 31 -0.27 7.41 -8.92
CA THR A 31 0.66 6.60 -8.13
C THR A 31 -0.06 5.47 -7.42
N LEU A 32 0.46 4.26 -7.59
CA LEU A 32 0.02 3.05 -6.88
C LEU A 32 1.09 2.67 -5.85
N PHE A 33 0.79 2.88 -4.58
CA PHE A 33 1.58 2.35 -3.48
C PHE A 33 1.22 0.90 -3.24
N ILE A 34 2.20 0.01 -3.36
CA ILE A 34 2.05 -1.40 -3.01
C ILE A 34 2.82 -1.63 -1.72
N LEU A 35 2.10 -1.87 -0.62
CA LEU A 35 2.73 -2.18 0.66
C LEU A 35 3.05 -3.65 0.73
N ARG A 36 4.24 -4.00 1.23
CA ARG A 36 4.69 -5.38 1.36
C ARG A 36 5.28 -5.63 2.74
N GLY A 37 5.02 -6.81 3.30
CA GLY A 37 5.53 -7.20 4.61
C GLY A 37 4.61 -8.17 5.35
N LEU A 38 5.16 -8.85 6.35
CA LEU A 38 4.42 -9.82 7.17
C LEU A 38 3.28 -9.16 7.96
N PRO A 39 2.22 -9.91 8.35
CA PRO A 39 1.26 -9.44 9.35
C PRO A 39 1.98 -8.92 10.61
N GLY A 40 1.50 -7.81 11.19
CA GLY A 40 2.16 -7.17 12.35
C GLY A 40 3.37 -6.27 12.03
N SER A 41 3.87 -6.24 10.79
CA SER A 41 5.05 -5.42 10.41
C SER A 41 4.80 -3.91 10.37
N GLY A 42 3.54 -3.47 10.46
CA GLY A 42 3.16 -2.04 10.45
C GLY A 42 2.70 -1.48 9.09
N LYS A 43 2.42 -2.33 8.10
CA LYS A 43 1.91 -1.92 6.78
C LYS A 43 0.65 -1.04 6.89
N SER A 44 -0.37 -1.47 7.61
CA SER A 44 -1.61 -0.71 7.76
C SER A 44 -1.41 0.63 8.45
N THR A 45 -0.42 0.74 9.35
CA THR A 45 -0.02 2.02 9.94
C THR A 45 0.57 2.94 8.86
N LEU A 46 1.46 2.41 8.02
CA LEU A 46 2.04 3.16 6.90
C LEU A 46 0.98 3.56 5.87
N ALA A 47 0.03 2.66 5.56
CA ALA A 47 -1.09 2.93 4.67
C ALA A 47 -1.90 4.15 5.14
N ARG A 48 -2.27 4.19 6.43
CA ARG A 48 -3.00 5.31 7.02
C ARG A 48 -2.21 6.61 6.97
N VAL A 49 -0.90 6.56 7.19
CA VAL A 49 -0.05 7.76 7.10
C VAL A 49 0.01 8.29 5.68
N ILE A 50 0.09 7.42 4.67
CA ILE A 50 0.02 7.81 3.26
C ILE A 50 -1.35 8.44 2.95
N VAL A 51 -2.45 7.80 3.37
CA VAL A 51 -3.80 8.35 3.16
C VAL A 51 -3.98 9.73 3.78
N ASP A 52 -3.52 9.94 5.03
CA ASP A 52 -3.62 11.25 5.69
C ASP A 52 -2.69 12.30 5.07
N LYS A 53 -1.56 11.89 4.48
CA LYS A 53 -0.64 12.80 3.80
C LYS A 53 -1.18 13.29 2.46
N TYR A 54 -1.74 12.39 1.65
CA TYR A 54 -2.17 12.69 0.29
C TYR A 54 -3.64 13.11 0.19
N ARG A 55 -4.47 12.76 1.17
CA ARG A 55 -5.89 13.15 1.37
C ARG A 55 -6.77 13.09 0.12
N ASP A 56 -6.73 14.14 -0.69
CA ASP A 56 -7.58 14.34 -1.84
C ASP A 56 -7.19 13.38 -2.97
N GLY A 57 -8.17 12.62 -3.46
CA GLY A 57 -7.94 11.63 -4.51
C GLY A 57 -7.09 10.43 -4.08
N THR A 58 -7.01 10.16 -2.78
CA THR A 58 -6.36 8.96 -2.25
C THR A 58 -7.38 7.90 -1.88
N LYS A 59 -7.18 6.67 -2.37
CA LYS A 59 -7.99 5.51 -1.99
C LYS A 59 -7.09 4.43 -1.41
N MET A 60 -7.44 3.95 -0.21
CA MET A 60 -6.83 2.76 0.38
C MET A 60 -7.70 1.54 0.11
N VAL A 61 -7.05 0.46 -0.29
CA VAL A 61 -7.65 -0.86 -0.46
C VAL A 61 -6.81 -1.84 0.34
N SER A 62 -7.43 -2.55 1.28
CA SER A 62 -6.75 -3.51 2.15
C SER A 62 -7.26 -4.90 1.85
N ALA A 63 -6.37 -5.86 1.64
CA ALA A 63 -6.73 -7.25 1.41
C ALA A 63 -7.40 -7.90 2.65
N ASP A 64 -7.06 -7.42 3.86
CA ASP A 64 -7.69 -7.87 5.11
C ASP A 64 -9.19 -7.56 5.13
N ALA A 65 -9.63 -6.48 4.45
CA ALA A 65 -11.05 -6.14 4.31
C ALA A 65 -11.83 -7.18 3.48
N TYR A 66 -11.13 -7.93 2.63
CA TYR A 66 -11.70 -8.99 1.79
C TYR A 66 -11.54 -10.38 2.42
N LYS A 67 -11.07 -10.47 3.68
CA LYS A 67 -10.81 -11.73 4.41
C LYS A 67 -9.86 -12.70 3.69
N ILE A 68 -8.97 -12.15 2.86
CA ILE A 68 -7.99 -12.93 2.12
C ILE A 68 -6.98 -13.49 3.13
N THR A 69 -6.95 -14.82 3.28
CA THR A 69 -5.97 -15.48 4.15
C THR A 69 -4.72 -15.80 3.32
N PRO A 70 -3.49 -15.48 3.80
CA PRO A 70 -2.27 -15.85 3.10
C PRO A 70 -2.20 -17.38 2.94
N GLY A 71 -2.20 -17.86 1.69
CA GLY A 71 -2.18 -19.28 1.35
C GLY A 71 -1.97 -19.49 -0.15
N ALA A 72 -1.63 -20.72 -0.55
CA ALA A 72 -1.41 -21.04 -1.97
C ALA A 72 -2.68 -20.78 -2.81
N ARG A 73 -2.51 -20.11 -3.96
CA ARG A 73 -3.54 -19.68 -4.95
C ARG A 73 -4.72 -20.61 -5.24
N GLY A 74 -4.65 -21.90 -4.93
CA GLY A 74 -5.72 -22.86 -5.20
C GLY A 74 -7.01 -22.60 -4.42
N ALA A 75 -7.00 -21.81 -3.33
CA ALA A 75 -8.14 -21.69 -2.42
C ALA A 75 -8.91 -20.35 -2.44
N PHE A 76 -8.41 -19.29 -3.10
CA PHE A 76 -8.95 -17.91 -2.91
C PHE A 76 -9.14 -17.09 -4.20
N SER A 77 -9.47 -17.74 -5.32
CA SER A 77 -9.52 -17.07 -6.64
C SER A 77 -10.64 -16.04 -6.77
N GLU A 78 -11.73 -16.13 -6.00
CA GLU A 78 -12.90 -15.24 -6.14
C GLU A 78 -12.76 -13.94 -5.34
N GLU A 79 -12.15 -13.99 -4.16
CA GLU A 79 -11.89 -12.80 -3.34
C GLU A 79 -10.85 -11.89 -3.99
N TYR A 80 -9.79 -12.49 -4.56
CA TYR A 80 -8.80 -11.75 -5.33
C TYR A 80 -9.39 -11.15 -6.61
N LYS A 81 -10.30 -11.86 -7.30
CA LYS A 81 -11.02 -11.27 -8.45
C LYS A 81 -11.83 -10.04 -8.06
N ARG A 82 -12.58 -10.09 -6.95
CA ARG A 82 -13.34 -8.94 -6.46
C ARG A 82 -12.44 -7.77 -6.11
N LEU A 83 -11.32 -8.05 -5.44
CA LEU A 83 -10.31 -7.05 -5.13
C LEU A 83 -9.76 -6.42 -6.43
N ASP A 84 -9.46 -7.21 -7.45
CA ASP A 84 -8.92 -6.73 -8.72
C ASP A 84 -9.95 -5.94 -9.54
N GLU A 85 -11.22 -6.35 -9.51
CA GLU A 85 -12.33 -5.61 -10.11
C GLU A 85 -12.52 -4.24 -9.44
N ASP A 86 -12.47 -4.19 -8.10
CA ASP A 86 -12.56 -2.96 -7.33
C ASP A 86 -11.34 -2.05 -7.61
N LEU A 87 -10.12 -2.61 -7.63
CA LEU A 87 -8.91 -1.87 -7.99
C LEU A 87 -9.02 -1.29 -9.40
N ALA A 88 -9.46 -2.08 -10.38
CA ALA A 88 -9.67 -1.60 -11.75
C ALA A 88 -10.74 -0.49 -11.81
N ALA A 89 -11.82 -0.60 -11.04
CA ALA A 89 -12.84 0.42 -10.94
C ALA A 89 -12.29 1.73 -10.35
N TYR A 90 -11.45 1.65 -9.30
CA TYR A 90 -10.76 2.81 -8.74
C TYR A 90 -9.72 3.38 -9.69
N CYS A 91 -8.98 2.56 -10.43
CA CYS A 91 -7.99 3.02 -11.40
C CYS A 91 -8.62 3.83 -12.56
N ARG A 92 -9.86 3.50 -12.95
CA ARG A 92 -10.63 4.21 -13.98
C ARG A 92 -11.16 5.57 -13.52
N ARG A 93 -11.34 5.76 -12.22
CA ARG A 93 -11.82 7.01 -11.65
C ARG A 93 -10.76 8.10 -11.81
N ARG A 94 -11.15 9.26 -12.36
CA ARG A 94 -10.23 10.40 -12.58
C ARG A 94 -9.98 11.21 -11.31
N ASP A 95 -10.87 11.10 -10.34
CA ASP A 95 -10.75 11.69 -9.01
C ASP A 95 -9.73 10.95 -8.13
N ILE A 96 -9.35 9.71 -8.49
CA ILE A 96 -8.36 8.92 -7.75
C ILE A 96 -7.02 9.02 -8.46
N ARG A 97 -6.03 9.59 -7.78
CA ARG A 97 -4.65 9.69 -8.24
C ARG A 97 -3.71 8.80 -7.44
N ILE A 98 -3.97 8.68 -6.14
CA ILE A 98 -3.17 7.86 -5.24
C ILE A 98 -3.99 6.63 -4.86
N LEU A 99 -3.47 5.45 -5.18
CA LEU A 99 -4.04 4.18 -4.76
C LEU A 99 -3.06 3.52 -3.79
N VAL A 100 -3.52 3.08 -2.63
CA VAL A 100 -2.71 2.43 -1.60
C VAL A 100 -3.23 1.02 -1.40
N LEU A 101 -2.41 0.03 -1.75
CA LEU A 101 -2.72 -1.38 -1.63
C LEU A 101 -1.99 -1.95 -0.41
N ASP A 102 -2.76 -2.21 0.64
CA ASP A 102 -2.30 -2.87 1.88
C ASP A 102 -2.62 -4.36 1.81
N ASP A 103 -1.68 -5.13 1.26
CA ASP A 103 -1.74 -6.58 1.19
C ASP A 103 -0.39 -7.16 1.67
N THR A 104 -0.39 -8.43 2.04
CA THR A 104 0.83 -9.16 2.36
C THR A 104 1.74 -9.28 1.14
N ASN A 105 1.22 -9.33 -0.09
CA ASN A 105 1.99 -9.32 -1.35
C ASN A 105 3.22 -10.25 -1.33
N HIS A 106 3.03 -11.50 -0.90
CA HIS A 106 4.12 -12.49 -0.78
C HIS A 106 4.38 -13.24 -2.08
N GLU A 107 3.43 -13.29 -3.01
CA GLU A 107 3.55 -14.03 -4.27
C GLU A 107 4.02 -13.14 -5.41
N ARG A 108 4.98 -13.65 -6.19
CA ARG A 108 5.52 -12.95 -7.37
C ARG A 108 4.45 -12.72 -8.42
N GLU A 109 3.64 -13.73 -8.69
CA GLU A 109 2.59 -13.68 -9.70
C GLU A 109 1.50 -12.65 -9.34
N ARG A 110 1.33 -12.32 -8.04
CA ARG A 110 0.39 -11.28 -7.60
C ARG A 110 0.94 -9.90 -7.91
N LEU A 111 2.24 -9.69 -7.64
CA LEU A 111 2.92 -8.45 -7.99
C LEU A 111 2.94 -8.23 -9.50
N GLU A 112 3.17 -9.28 -10.31
CA GLU A 112 3.12 -9.20 -11.77
C GLU A 112 1.74 -8.69 -12.26
N GLN A 113 0.64 -9.24 -11.75
CA GLN A 113 -0.72 -8.78 -12.07
C GLN A 113 -0.97 -7.32 -11.66
N LEU A 114 -0.49 -6.91 -10.47
CA LEU A 114 -0.63 -5.53 -10.01
C LEU A 114 0.21 -4.56 -10.87
N PHE A 115 1.39 -4.97 -11.33
CA PHE A 115 2.23 -4.18 -12.22
C PHE A 115 1.60 -4.04 -13.61
N GLU A 116 1.04 -5.11 -14.17
CA GLU A 116 0.30 -5.07 -15.43
C GLU A 116 -0.91 -4.14 -15.34
N MET A 117 -1.67 -4.22 -14.24
CA MET A 117 -2.80 -3.32 -13.99
C MET A 117 -2.34 -1.86 -13.88
N ALA A 118 -1.25 -1.60 -13.16
CA ALA A 118 -0.70 -0.27 -13.02
C ALA A 118 -0.28 0.31 -14.37
N ASP A 119 0.42 -0.47 -15.19
CA ASP A 119 0.81 -0.09 -16.55
C ASP A 119 -0.42 0.20 -17.43
N GLN A 120 -1.42 -0.68 -17.41
CA GLN A 120 -2.67 -0.51 -18.17
C GLN A 120 -3.38 0.82 -17.85
N TYR A 121 -3.38 1.25 -16.58
CA TYR A 121 -4.03 2.48 -16.14
C TYR A 121 -3.08 3.67 -15.94
N GLN A 122 -1.82 3.52 -16.36
CA GLN A 122 -0.75 4.54 -16.30
C GLN A 122 -0.48 5.03 -14.88
N TYR A 123 -0.50 4.12 -13.91
CA TYR A 123 -0.07 4.35 -12.54
C TYR A 123 1.42 4.05 -12.40
N GLN A 124 2.17 4.96 -11.80
CA GLN A 124 3.53 4.70 -11.34
C GLN A 124 3.49 3.88 -10.06
N VAL A 125 4.20 2.76 -10.05
CA VAL A 125 4.22 1.86 -8.90
C VAL A 125 5.32 2.27 -7.93
N VAL A 126 4.95 2.46 -6.67
CA VAL A 126 5.89 2.63 -5.56
C VAL A 126 5.73 1.43 -4.62
N LEU A 127 6.68 0.50 -4.71
CA LEU A 127 6.74 -0.65 -3.80
C LEU A 127 7.36 -0.20 -2.46
N VAL A 128 6.64 -0.42 -1.37
CA VAL A 128 7.04 0.06 -0.05
C VAL A 128 7.02 -1.06 0.97
N GLU A 129 8.15 -1.24 1.65
CA GLU A 129 8.27 -2.12 2.80
C GLU A 129 8.38 -1.29 4.08
N PRO A 130 7.67 -1.64 5.18
CA PRO A 130 7.82 -0.97 6.46
C PRO A 130 9.29 -0.96 6.90
N LYS A 131 9.72 0.12 7.56
CA LYS A 131 11.08 0.26 8.11
C LYS A 131 11.15 -0.09 9.61
N THR A 132 10.16 -0.80 10.13
CA THR A 132 10.13 -1.25 11.52
C THR A 132 11.23 -2.28 11.78
N ALA A 133 11.92 -2.19 12.93
CA ALA A 133 13.05 -3.06 13.24
C ALA A 133 12.65 -4.56 13.34
N TRP A 134 11.41 -4.83 13.73
CA TRP A 134 10.85 -6.18 13.90
C TRP A 134 10.15 -6.72 12.64
N ARG A 135 10.21 -6.02 11.50
CA ARG A 135 9.46 -6.41 10.28
C ARG A 135 9.74 -7.83 9.77
N LEU A 136 10.86 -8.44 10.17
CA LEU A 136 11.28 -9.81 9.86
C LEU A 136 11.39 -10.71 11.11
N ASP A 137 11.07 -10.20 12.30
CA ASP A 137 11.16 -10.96 13.55
C ASP A 137 9.82 -11.67 13.83
N CYS A 138 9.71 -12.93 13.41
CA CYS A 138 8.50 -13.72 13.59
C CYS A 138 8.08 -13.87 15.06
N ALA A 139 9.02 -13.83 16.02
CA ALA A 139 8.68 -13.94 17.43
C ALA A 139 7.95 -12.68 17.91
N GLN A 140 8.46 -11.49 17.54
CA GLN A 140 7.80 -10.23 17.85
C GLN A 140 6.52 -10.02 17.04
N LEU A 141 6.48 -10.42 15.77
CA LEU A 141 5.30 -10.26 14.92
C LEU A 141 4.10 -11.08 15.43
N LYS A 142 4.34 -12.24 16.05
CA LYS A 142 3.27 -13.04 16.68
C LYS A 142 2.59 -12.32 17.84
N GLU A 143 3.30 -11.41 18.50
CA GLU A 143 2.80 -10.66 19.66
C GLU A 143 2.11 -9.33 19.27
N LYS A 144 2.04 -9.00 17.97
CA LYS A 144 1.44 -7.77 17.43
C LYS A 144 0.12 -8.04 16.74
#